data_AF-A0A929SGR2-F1
#
_entry.id   AF-A0A929SGR2-F1
#
_cell.length_a   1.000
_cell.length_b   1.000
_cell.length_c   1.000
_cell.angle_alpha   90.00
_cell.angle_beta   90.00
_cell.angle_gamma   90.00
#
_symmetry.space_group_name_H-M   'P 1'
#
loop_
_entity.id
_entity.type
_entity.pdbx_description
1 polymer ?
#
loop_
_entity_poly.entity_id
_entity_poly.type
_entity_poly.pdbx_seq_one_letter_code
_entity_poly.pdbx_strand_id
1 'polypeptide(L)'
;MSALLLLCLGSFPAFAEEKWNVEDNIVSFYEVPELVNRYSSLAETEQSLLSESTKGIKGVRDAVKDQKKDIVDGLSENIDALKEERDSTEDKTMKEALTKEIASLEKVKNSKKILPGLNGSLAEANSALTELSKTDKEMQKAEKKAEKSVRSGFLTGKALLSDGMQNLLFTYQNTENGKKLLEKRVELMRGSLKKAEAEKNLGKATENEVSAARIALQSAEADLQKAKDGLDGIKRNIGLALGWHIDTYQNMVIEPTPDFPRDYLSGRNFETDFQAVLDRNSAYGEILRMKEKNITGWTEKKQSKEEKKEEIRVSLQALWQSIEEKNLALTKAETDSRLSALKRDKATRMQAEGLLGRVEKEGMEMDALQSENTFESARLAYNQAVFQYEEAVNKGILSLS
;
A
#
# COMPACT_ATOMS: atom_id res chain seq x y z
N MET A 1 26.70 28.89 13.11
CA MET A 1 27.62 28.21 12.18
C MET A 1 26.94 26.94 11.71
N SER A 2 26.37 27.01 10.51
CA SER A 2 25.74 25.88 9.82
C SER A 2 26.83 24.96 9.29
N ALA A 3 26.80 23.69 9.67
CA ALA A 3 27.60 22.66 9.02
C ALA A 3 26.66 21.77 8.20
N LEU A 4 26.77 21.96 6.89
CA LEU A 4 26.35 21.06 5.82
C LEU A 4 26.83 19.63 6.16
N LEU A 5 25.92 18.66 6.30
CA LEU A 5 26.27 17.25 6.15
C LEU A 5 25.53 16.72 4.93
N LEU A 6 26.28 16.63 3.84
CA LEU A 6 25.91 16.04 2.55
C LEU A 6 26.55 14.65 2.49
N LEU A 7 25.79 13.69 1.93
CA LEU A 7 26.22 12.36 1.40
C LEU A 7 26.47 11.28 2.47
N CYS A 8 25.97 10.04 2.34
CA CYS A 8 25.75 9.25 1.14
C CYS A 8 24.38 8.53 1.15
N LEU A 9 23.50 8.90 0.22
CA LEU A 9 22.42 8.01 -0.23
C LEU A 9 23.08 6.95 -1.11
N GLY A 10 23.04 5.69 -0.67
CA GLY A 10 23.28 4.56 -1.56
C GLY A 10 22.34 4.70 -2.75
N SER A 11 22.92 4.70 -3.95
CA SER A 11 22.20 4.75 -5.21
C SER A 11 21.38 3.48 -5.37
N PHE A 12 20.12 3.51 -4.94
CA PHE A 12 19.11 2.55 -5.40
C PHE A 12 18.80 2.86 -6.87
N PRO A 13 18.41 1.86 -7.68
CA PRO A 13 17.75 2.15 -8.94
C PRO A 13 16.58 3.09 -8.63
N ALA A 14 16.53 4.23 -9.31
CA ALA A 14 15.33 5.03 -9.31
C ALA A 14 14.20 4.09 -9.75
N PHE A 15 13.30 3.73 -8.81
CA PHE A 15 11.99 3.27 -9.18
C PHE A 15 11.43 4.40 -10.05
N ALA A 16 11.43 4.20 -11.37
CA ALA A 16 10.57 4.96 -12.23
C ALA A 16 9.19 4.90 -11.58
N GLU A 17 8.46 6.01 -11.50
CA GLU A 17 7.04 5.99 -11.15
C GLU A 17 6.34 5.14 -12.21
N GLU A 18 6.33 3.83 -11.97
CA GLU A 18 5.65 2.85 -12.78
C GLU A 18 4.18 3.10 -12.53
N LYS A 19 3.53 3.76 -13.50
CA LYS A 19 2.15 4.17 -13.39
C LYS A 19 1.29 2.94 -13.62
N TRP A 20 0.95 2.25 -12.54
CA TRP A 20 0.12 1.07 -12.56
C TRP A 20 -1.28 1.39 -13.09
N ASN A 21 -1.85 0.46 -13.85
CA ASN A 21 -3.20 0.59 -14.34
C ASN A 21 -4.19 0.02 -13.31
N VAL A 22 -4.46 0.82 -12.27
CA VAL A 22 -5.40 0.48 -11.17
C VAL A 22 -6.87 0.30 -11.60
N GLU A 23 -7.15 0.25 -12.90
CA GLU A 23 -8.47 0.03 -13.49
C GLU A 23 -8.54 -1.30 -14.27
N ASP A 24 -7.45 -2.06 -14.34
CA ASP A 24 -7.50 -3.43 -14.82
C ASP A 24 -7.88 -4.45 -13.73
N ASN A 25 -7.94 -5.72 -14.11
CA ASN A 25 -8.23 -6.82 -13.20
C ASN A 25 -6.93 -7.52 -12.74
N ILE A 26 -5.80 -6.82 -12.73
CA ILE A 26 -4.50 -7.37 -12.32
C ILE A 26 -4.13 -6.73 -10.98
N VAL A 27 -3.59 -7.54 -10.06
CA VAL A 27 -3.07 -7.05 -8.78
C VAL A 27 -1.58 -7.33 -8.74
N SER A 28 -0.82 -6.25 -8.85
CA SER A 28 0.64 -6.25 -8.73
C SER A 28 1.05 -6.01 -7.28
N PHE A 29 2.15 -6.62 -6.84
CA PHE A 29 2.58 -6.52 -5.44
C PHE A 29 2.79 -5.08 -4.96
N TYR A 30 3.44 -4.24 -5.77
CA TYR A 30 3.75 -2.85 -5.42
C TYR A 30 2.58 -1.87 -5.62
N GLU A 31 1.52 -2.31 -6.29
CA GLU A 31 0.32 -1.52 -6.58
C GLU A 31 -0.68 -1.54 -5.40
N VAL A 32 -0.61 -2.56 -4.55
CA VAL A 32 -1.50 -2.74 -3.39
C VAL A 32 -1.74 -1.45 -2.56
N PRO A 33 -0.70 -0.66 -2.20
CA PRO A 33 -0.93 0.59 -1.46
C PRO A 33 -1.79 1.61 -2.21
N GLU A 34 -1.70 1.67 -3.54
CA GLU A 34 -2.51 2.57 -4.36
C GLU A 34 -3.97 2.08 -4.44
N LEU A 35 -4.17 0.77 -4.63
CA LEU A 35 -5.50 0.16 -4.58
C LEU A 35 -6.18 0.39 -3.23
N VAL A 36 -5.44 0.23 -2.12
CA VAL A 36 -5.95 0.57 -0.78
C VAL A 36 -6.32 2.05 -0.70
N ASN A 37 -5.51 2.94 -1.27
CA ASN A 37 -5.78 4.37 -1.21
C ASN A 37 -7.00 4.81 -2.01
N ARG A 38 -7.34 4.09 -3.09
CA ARG A 38 -8.41 4.46 -4.03
C ARG A 38 -9.72 3.73 -3.79
N TYR A 39 -9.68 2.44 -3.46
CA TYR A 39 -10.84 1.55 -3.53
C TYR A 39 -11.21 0.83 -2.23
N SER A 40 -10.32 0.81 -1.22
CA SER A 40 -10.66 0.17 0.06
C SER A 40 -11.81 0.88 0.78
N SER A 41 -12.49 0.17 1.68
CA SER A 41 -13.51 0.77 2.57
C SER A 41 -12.95 1.89 3.45
N LEU A 42 -11.65 1.85 3.78
CA LEU A 42 -10.95 2.94 4.47
C LEU A 42 -10.83 4.18 3.59
N ALA A 43 -10.58 4.02 2.29
CA ALA A 43 -10.57 5.13 1.35
C ALA A 43 -11.95 5.76 1.18
N GLU A 44 -13.00 4.94 1.07
CA GLU A 44 -14.40 5.42 1.01
C GLU A 44 -14.77 6.21 2.27
N THR A 45 -14.44 5.66 3.46
CA THR A 45 -14.70 6.34 4.74
C THR A 45 -13.91 7.64 4.86
N GLU A 46 -12.64 7.65 4.46
CA GLU A 46 -11.81 8.86 4.43
C GLU A 46 -12.43 9.92 3.52
N GLN A 47 -12.87 9.55 2.31
CA GLN A 47 -13.47 10.48 1.36
C GLN A 47 -14.79 11.06 1.88
N SER A 48 -15.63 10.24 2.51
CA SER A 48 -16.86 10.66 3.16
C SER A 48 -16.59 11.70 4.26
N LEU A 49 -15.66 11.41 5.16
CA LEU A 49 -15.28 12.33 6.25
C LEU A 49 -14.60 13.60 5.74
N LEU A 50 -13.81 13.52 4.66
CA LEU A 50 -13.24 14.69 4.00
C LEU A 50 -14.35 15.60 3.46
N SER A 51 -15.35 15.02 2.80
CA SER A 51 -16.50 15.75 2.29
C SER A 51 -17.26 16.43 3.42
N GLU A 52 -17.60 15.69 4.48
CA GLU A 52 -18.36 16.19 5.62
C GLU A 52 -17.62 17.29 6.39
N SER A 53 -16.35 17.05 6.73
CA SER A 53 -15.53 18.00 7.52
C SER A 53 -15.22 19.31 6.78
N THR A 54 -15.17 19.29 5.45
CA THR A 54 -14.87 20.47 4.63
C THR A 54 -16.12 21.18 4.11
N LYS A 55 -17.29 20.54 4.13
CA LYS A 55 -18.55 21.08 3.57
C LYS A 55 -18.89 22.49 4.05
N GLY A 56 -18.86 22.72 5.37
CA GLY A 56 -19.15 24.04 5.94
C GLY A 56 -18.12 25.10 5.57
N ILE A 57 -16.84 24.74 5.59
CA ILE A 57 -15.72 25.64 5.25
C ILE A 57 -15.78 26.02 3.76
N LYS A 58 -16.08 25.07 2.89
CA LYS A 58 -16.29 25.29 1.45
C LYS A 58 -17.47 26.22 1.21
N GLY A 59 -18.62 25.96 1.86
CA GLY A 59 -19.80 26.82 1.75
C GLY A 59 -19.51 28.28 2.16
N VAL A 60 -18.79 28.50 3.26
CA VAL A 60 -18.37 29.86 3.65
C VAL A 60 -17.41 30.47 2.63
N ARG A 61 -16.45 29.70 2.12
CA ARG A 61 -15.51 30.22 1.12
C ARG A 61 -16.20 30.60 -0.19
N ASP A 62 -17.12 29.77 -0.65
CA ASP A 62 -17.84 30.00 -1.90
C ASP A 62 -18.72 31.27 -1.76
N ALA A 63 -19.43 31.43 -0.63
CA ALA A 63 -20.15 32.67 -0.33
C ALA A 63 -19.24 33.90 -0.28
N VAL A 64 -18.03 33.80 0.30
CA VAL A 64 -17.05 34.90 0.32
C VAL A 64 -16.56 35.25 -1.09
N LYS A 65 -16.36 34.25 -1.96
CA LYS A 65 -15.97 34.48 -3.36
C LYS A 65 -17.08 35.14 -4.15
N ASP A 66 -18.32 34.72 -3.94
CA ASP A 66 -19.50 35.30 -4.60
C ASP A 66 -19.68 36.76 -4.18
N GLN A 67 -19.66 37.05 -2.87
CA GLN A 67 -19.73 38.43 -2.38
C GLN A 67 -18.59 39.31 -2.90
N LYS A 68 -17.37 38.77 -2.96
CA LYS A 68 -16.23 39.49 -3.52
C LYS A 68 -16.43 39.78 -5.00
N LYS A 69 -16.95 38.81 -5.75
CA LYS A 69 -17.28 38.96 -7.17
C LYS A 69 -18.33 40.04 -7.36
N ASP A 70 -19.42 40.02 -6.58
CA ASP A 70 -20.49 41.03 -6.68
C ASP A 70 -19.97 42.46 -6.46
N ILE A 71 -19.10 42.67 -5.47
CA ILE A 71 -18.48 43.98 -5.23
C ILE A 71 -17.57 44.38 -6.41
N VAL A 72 -16.78 43.45 -6.94
CA VAL A 72 -15.88 43.72 -8.07
C VAL A 72 -16.65 44.00 -9.35
N ASP A 73 -17.75 43.29 -9.59
CA ASP A 73 -18.62 43.46 -10.75
C ASP A 73 -19.32 44.83 -10.67
N GLY A 74 -19.90 45.19 -9.52
CA GLY A 74 -20.48 46.52 -9.31
C GLY A 74 -19.48 47.67 -9.42
N LEU A 75 -18.24 47.49 -8.94
CA LEU A 75 -17.17 48.47 -9.18
C LEU A 75 -16.79 48.56 -10.66
N SER A 76 -16.85 47.45 -11.40
CA SER A 76 -16.55 47.43 -12.84
C SER A 76 -17.62 48.15 -13.64
N GLU A 77 -18.90 47.88 -13.36
CA GLU A 77 -20.03 48.59 -13.96
C GLU A 77 -19.94 50.10 -13.73
N ASN A 78 -19.62 50.54 -12.51
CA ASN A 78 -19.41 51.95 -12.20
C ASN A 78 -18.23 52.56 -12.97
N ILE A 79 -17.11 51.84 -13.07
CA ILE A 79 -15.95 52.28 -13.85
C ILE A 79 -16.32 52.45 -15.32
N ASP A 80 -17.08 51.52 -15.89
CA ASP A 80 -17.45 51.55 -17.31
C ASP A 80 -18.44 52.69 -17.60
N ALA A 81 -19.44 52.91 -16.74
CA ALA A 81 -20.35 54.06 -16.84
C ALA A 81 -19.62 55.41 -16.78
N LEU A 82 -18.67 55.57 -15.85
CA LEU A 82 -17.86 56.79 -15.75
C LEU A 82 -16.92 56.97 -16.95
N LYS A 83 -16.44 55.88 -17.56
CA LYS A 83 -15.64 55.95 -18.80
C LYS A 83 -16.49 56.49 -19.95
N GLU A 84 -17.73 56.02 -20.10
CA GLU A 84 -18.68 56.52 -21.12
C GLU A 84 -19.03 58.00 -20.92
N GLU A 85 -19.28 58.42 -19.67
CA GLU A 85 -19.54 59.84 -19.34
C GLU A 85 -18.32 60.74 -19.61
N ARG A 86 -17.13 60.24 -19.28
CA ARG A 86 -15.86 60.93 -19.52
C ARG A 86 -15.55 61.05 -21.02
N ASP A 87 -15.94 60.07 -21.82
CA ASP A 87 -15.72 60.07 -23.27
C ASP A 87 -16.72 61.00 -24.00
N SER A 88 -17.95 61.14 -23.48
CA SER A 88 -19.00 61.99 -24.04
C SER A 88 -18.94 63.47 -23.59
N THR A 89 -18.21 63.80 -22.53
CA THR A 89 -18.08 65.18 -22.01
C THR A 89 -17.05 66.02 -22.78
N GLU A 90 -17.37 67.26 -23.16
CA GLU A 90 -16.41 68.18 -23.81
C GLU A 90 -15.64 69.08 -22.82
N ASP A 91 -16.15 69.26 -21.61
CA ASP A 91 -15.52 70.07 -20.57
C ASP A 91 -14.24 69.41 -20.02
N LYS A 92 -13.11 70.09 -20.19
CA LYS A 92 -11.79 69.63 -19.76
C LYS A 92 -11.70 69.39 -18.24
N THR A 93 -12.31 70.25 -17.44
CA THR A 93 -12.27 70.15 -15.97
C THR A 93 -13.08 68.94 -15.48
N MET A 94 -14.23 68.67 -16.11
CA MET A 94 -15.04 67.48 -15.81
C MET A 94 -14.36 66.19 -16.27
N LYS A 95 -13.73 66.19 -17.46
CA LYS A 95 -12.90 65.06 -17.92
C LYS A 95 -11.78 64.72 -16.94
N GLU A 96 -11.09 65.73 -16.40
CA GLU A 96 -10.04 65.54 -15.40
C GLU A 96 -10.58 65.01 -14.06
N ALA A 97 -11.77 65.44 -13.64
CA ALA A 97 -12.44 64.94 -12.43
C ALA A 97 -12.86 63.46 -12.58
N LEU A 98 -13.54 63.11 -13.67
CA LEU A 98 -13.95 61.73 -13.96
C LEU A 98 -12.75 60.79 -14.10
N THR A 99 -11.66 61.25 -14.71
CA THR A 99 -10.42 60.47 -14.81
C THR A 99 -9.82 60.16 -13.42
N LYS A 100 -9.86 61.12 -12.48
CA LYS A 100 -9.40 60.90 -11.10
C LYS A 100 -10.30 59.92 -10.35
N GLU A 101 -11.61 59.97 -10.58
CA GLU A 101 -12.59 59.10 -9.94
C GLU A 101 -12.46 57.65 -10.44
N ILE A 102 -12.40 57.44 -11.75
CA ILE A 102 -12.10 56.14 -12.38
C ILE A 102 -10.81 55.55 -11.81
N ALA A 103 -9.74 56.35 -11.72
CA ALA A 103 -8.46 55.90 -11.16
C ALA A 103 -8.56 55.50 -9.68
N SER A 104 -9.47 56.11 -8.91
CA SER A 104 -9.68 55.74 -7.51
C SER A 104 -10.47 54.44 -7.36
N LEU A 105 -11.48 54.21 -8.21
CA LEU A 105 -12.24 52.96 -8.31
C LEU A 105 -11.35 51.80 -8.79
N GLU A 106 -10.54 52.01 -9.82
CA GLU A 106 -9.58 51.00 -10.31
C GLU A 106 -8.54 50.64 -9.25
N LYS A 107 -8.10 51.61 -8.43
CA LYS A 107 -7.21 51.36 -7.29
C LYS A 107 -7.89 50.48 -6.24
N VAL A 108 -9.14 50.74 -5.87
CA VAL A 108 -9.86 49.92 -4.88
C VAL A 108 -10.14 48.51 -5.41
N LYS A 109 -10.66 48.39 -6.63
CA LYS A 109 -10.94 47.11 -7.29
C LYS A 109 -9.74 46.17 -7.27
N ASN A 110 -8.54 46.72 -7.51
CA ASN A 110 -7.29 45.94 -7.58
C ASN A 110 -6.51 45.88 -6.26
N SER A 111 -6.94 46.60 -5.22
CA SER A 111 -6.19 46.67 -3.97
C SER A 111 -6.31 45.38 -3.17
N LYS A 112 -5.21 44.99 -2.55
CA LYS A 112 -5.16 43.90 -1.55
C LYS A 112 -5.05 44.43 -0.12
N LYS A 113 -5.11 45.76 0.05
CA LYS A 113 -4.91 46.48 1.32
C LYS A 113 -5.88 47.65 1.42
N ILE A 114 -6.18 48.03 2.65
CA ILE A 114 -6.91 49.27 2.94
C ILE A 114 -6.08 50.45 2.41
N LEU A 115 -6.69 51.28 1.55
CA LEU A 115 -6.07 52.46 0.98
C LEU A 115 -6.48 53.70 1.80
N PRO A 116 -5.54 54.60 2.15
CA PRO A 116 -5.85 55.84 2.85
C PRO A 116 -6.45 56.89 1.90
N GLY A 117 -7.26 57.81 2.44
CA GLY A 117 -7.76 58.98 1.71
C GLY A 117 -8.90 58.70 0.72
N LEU A 118 -9.67 57.62 0.91
CA LEU A 118 -10.87 57.31 0.12
C LEU A 118 -12.11 57.98 0.72
N ASN A 119 -13.08 58.31 -0.14
CA ASN A 119 -14.39 58.82 0.28
C ASN A 119 -15.29 57.67 0.76
N GLY A 120 -16.28 57.96 1.62
CA GLY A 120 -17.07 56.99 2.41
C GLY A 120 -17.40 55.66 1.72
N SER A 121 -18.20 55.67 0.65
CA SER A 121 -18.63 54.45 -0.06
C SER A 121 -17.46 53.65 -0.65
N LEU A 122 -16.42 54.33 -1.16
CA LEU A 122 -15.25 53.69 -1.72
C LEU A 122 -14.31 53.11 -0.64
N ALA A 123 -14.27 53.75 0.53
CA ALA A 123 -13.57 53.24 1.71
C ALA A 123 -14.25 51.96 2.25
N GLU A 124 -15.58 51.93 2.29
CA GLU A 124 -16.37 50.76 2.68
C GLU A 124 -16.15 49.57 1.73
N ALA A 125 -16.23 49.81 0.41
CA ALA A 125 -15.97 48.77 -0.59
C ALA A 125 -14.55 48.19 -0.49
N ASN A 126 -13.54 49.05 -0.26
CA ASN A 126 -12.16 48.60 -0.06
C ASN A 126 -11.98 47.78 1.23
N SER A 127 -12.60 48.21 2.33
CA SER A 127 -12.60 47.48 3.59
C SER A 127 -13.22 46.09 3.42
N ALA A 128 -14.41 46.03 2.80
CA ALA A 128 -15.11 44.78 2.51
C ALA A 128 -14.28 43.84 1.62
N LEU A 129 -13.72 44.32 0.51
CA LEU A 129 -12.85 43.52 -0.37
C LEU A 129 -11.61 43.00 0.37
N THR A 130 -11.02 43.82 1.24
CA THR A 130 -9.85 43.44 2.04
C THR A 130 -10.21 42.39 3.09
N GLU A 131 -11.33 42.53 3.78
CA GLU A 131 -11.83 41.56 4.78
C GLU A 131 -12.21 40.24 4.12
N LEU A 132 -13.02 40.26 3.07
CA LEU A 132 -13.37 39.06 2.29
C LEU A 132 -12.12 38.32 1.77
N SER A 133 -11.11 39.06 1.31
CA SER A 133 -9.84 38.47 0.88
C SER A 133 -9.01 37.88 2.02
N LYS A 134 -9.16 38.36 3.27
CA LYS A 134 -8.55 37.75 4.45
C LYS A 134 -9.32 36.48 4.82
N THR A 135 -10.65 36.55 4.88
CA THR A 135 -11.53 35.42 5.19
C THR A 135 -11.33 34.27 4.21
N ASP A 136 -11.24 34.52 2.90
CA ASP A 136 -10.96 33.48 1.90
C ASP A 136 -9.64 32.74 2.19
N LYS A 137 -8.56 33.48 2.52
CA LYS A 137 -7.27 32.88 2.90
C LYS A 137 -7.34 32.09 4.19
N GLU A 138 -8.08 32.57 5.19
CA GLU A 138 -8.27 31.86 6.45
C GLU A 138 -9.08 30.57 6.26
N MET A 139 -10.16 30.63 5.47
CA MET A 139 -10.93 29.46 5.08
C MET A 139 -10.10 28.47 4.25
N GLN A 140 -9.20 28.95 3.39
CA GLN A 140 -8.23 28.11 2.67
C GLN A 140 -7.31 27.35 3.61
N LYS A 141 -6.77 28.03 4.62
CA LYS A 141 -5.93 27.38 5.64
C LYS A 141 -6.73 26.42 6.50
N ALA A 142 -7.96 26.78 6.86
CA ALA A 142 -8.85 25.95 7.68
C ALA A 142 -9.21 24.65 6.96
N GLU A 143 -9.58 24.71 5.68
CA GLU A 143 -9.86 23.52 4.87
C GLU A 143 -8.63 22.62 4.76
N LYS A 144 -7.46 23.14 4.37
CA LYS A 144 -6.23 22.34 4.29
C LYS A 144 -5.87 21.68 5.62
N LYS A 145 -6.14 22.37 6.74
CA LYS A 145 -5.92 21.81 8.09
C LYS A 145 -6.92 20.70 8.41
N ALA A 146 -8.19 20.88 8.07
CA ALA A 146 -9.23 19.86 8.22
C ALA A 146 -8.91 18.61 7.38
N GLU A 147 -8.59 18.80 6.10
CA GLU A 147 -8.18 17.72 5.19
C GLU A 147 -6.97 16.97 5.73
N LYS A 148 -5.92 17.68 6.14
CA LYS A 148 -4.72 17.05 6.72
C LYS A 148 -5.06 16.25 7.97
N SER A 149 -5.94 16.77 8.82
CA SER A 149 -6.37 16.08 10.04
C SER A 149 -7.10 14.78 9.72
N VAL A 150 -8.07 14.80 8.81
CA VAL A 150 -8.80 13.60 8.38
C VAL A 150 -7.85 12.60 7.77
N ARG A 151 -7.07 12.98 6.74
CA ARG A 151 -6.11 12.08 6.08
C ARG A 151 -5.15 11.44 7.06
N SER A 152 -4.63 12.22 8.02
CA SER A 152 -3.70 11.72 9.03
C SER A 152 -4.30 10.62 9.92
N GLY A 153 -5.61 10.63 10.15
CA GLY A 153 -6.30 9.57 10.91
C GLY A 153 -6.37 8.23 10.18
N PHE A 154 -6.25 8.22 8.85
CA PHE A 154 -6.33 7.01 8.03
C PHE A 154 -4.96 6.45 7.61
N LEU A 155 -3.88 7.22 7.75
CA LEU A 155 -2.52 6.83 7.32
C LEU A 155 -2.11 5.46 7.87
N THR A 156 -2.18 5.27 9.18
CA THR A 156 -1.77 4.02 9.83
C THR A 156 -2.65 2.85 9.41
N GLY A 157 -3.98 3.03 9.38
CA GLY A 157 -4.91 1.97 9.01
C GLY A 157 -4.74 1.50 7.56
N LYS A 158 -4.56 2.45 6.63
CA LYS A 158 -4.29 2.14 5.22
C LYS A 158 -2.93 1.47 5.01
N ALA A 159 -1.90 1.90 5.74
CA ALA A 159 -0.58 1.29 5.67
C ALA A 159 -0.61 -0.16 6.20
N LEU A 160 -1.28 -0.41 7.33
CA LEU A 160 -1.48 -1.76 7.87
C LEU A 160 -2.31 -2.66 6.94
N LEU A 161 -3.35 -2.11 6.32
CA LEU A 161 -4.14 -2.87 5.33
C LEU A 161 -3.28 -3.24 4.12
N SER A 162 -2.45 -2.32 3.64
CA SER A 162 -1.54 -2.56 2.52
C SER A 162 -0.53 -3.66 2.86
N ASP A 163 0.13 -3.56 4.02
CA ASP A 163 1.07 -4.58 4.53
C ASP A 163 0.38 -5.95 4.66
N GLY A 164 -0.81 -5.99 5.27
CA GLY A 164 -1.58 -7.22 5.42
C GLY A 164 -1.94 -7.86 4.08
N MET A 165 -2.36 -7.08 3.08
CA MET A 165 -2.68 -7.59 1.75
C MET A 165 -1.44 -8.07 1.00
N GLN A 166 -0.32 -7.35 1.09
CA GLN A 166 0.96 -7.77 0.51
C GLN A 166 1.48 -9.08 1.13
N ASN A 167 1.33 -9.26 2.45
CA ASN A 167 1.60 -10.55 3.11
C ASN A 167 0.66 -11.67 2.65
N LEU A 168 -0.61 -11.37 2.38
CA LEU A 168 -1.53 -12.35 1.78
C LEU A 168 -1.15 -12.75 0.36
N LEU A 169 -0.51 -11.87 -0.42
CA LEU A 169 0.03 -12.24 -1.74
C LEU A 169 1.13 -13.32 -1.62
N PHE A 170 2.04 -13.21 -0.66
CA PHE A 170 3.02 -14.28 -0.39
C PHE A 170 2.33 -15.60 0.00
N THR A 171 1.29 -15.51 0.83
CA THR A 171 0.49 -16.68 1.25
C THR A 171 -0.22 -17.32 0.05
N TYR A 172 -0.78 -16.50 -0.85
CA TYR A 172 -1.41 -16.96 -2.09
C TYR A 172 -0.41 -17.71 -2.96
N GLN A 173 0.76 -17.12 -3.24
CA GLN A 173 1.80 -17.74 -4.06
C GLN A 173 2.30 -19.06 -3.44
N ASN A 174 2.48 -19.10 -2.12
CA ASN A 174 2.91 -20.32 -1.43
C ASN A 174 1.84 -21.43 -1.50
N THR A 175 0.56 -21.06 -1.38
CA THR A 175 -0.55 -22.02 -1.51
C THR A 175 -0.69 -22.53 -2.95
N GLU A 176 -0.49 -21.67 -3.94
CA GLU A 176 -0.53 -22.01 -5.37
C GLU A 176 0.62 -22.97 -5.73
N ASN A 177 1.80 -22.77 -5.14
CA ASN A 177 2.92 -23.71 -5.26
C ASN A 177 2.55 -25.09 -4.69
N GLY A 178 1.99 -25.14 -3.48
CA GLY A 178 1.54 -26.38 -2.84
C GLY A 178 0.43 -27.12 -3.61
N LYS A 179 -0.43 -26.39 -4.34
CA LYS A 179 -1.48 -26.98 -5.18
C LYS A 179 -0.90 -27.87 -6.28
N LYS A 180 0.20 -27.46 -6.95
CA LYS A 180 0.82 -28.25 -8.03
C LYS A 180 1.29 -29.63 -7.55
N LEU A 181 1.85 -29.69 -6.34
CA LEU A 181 2.23 -30.94 -5.70
C LEU A 181 1.01 -31.84 -5.44
N LEU A 182 -0.09 -31.27 -4.93
CA LEU A 182 -1.34 -31.99 -4.69
C LEU A 182 -1.97 -32.51 -5.98
N GLU A 183 -1.91 -31.75 -7.07
CA GLU A 183 -2.38 -32.20 -8.39
C GLU A 183 -1.62 -33.44 -8.85
N LYS A 184 -0.28 -33.46 -8.70
CA LYS A 184 0.51 -34.65 -9.03
C LYS A 184 0.19 -35.83 -8.12
N ARG A 185 -0.02 -35.59 -6.83
CA ARG A 185 -0.43 -36.65 -5.88
C ARG A 185 -1.74 -37.30 -6.29
N VAL A 186 -2.73 -36.52 -6.74
CA VAL A 186 -3.99 -37.06 -7.28
C VAL A 186 -3.74 -37.92 -8.52
N GLU A 187 -2.90 -37.46 -9.47
CA GLU A 187 -2.54 -38.22 -10.66
C GLU A 187 -1.94 -39.59 -10.31
N LEU A 188 -1.00 -39.63 -9.35
CA LEU A 188 -0.36 -40.86 -8.87
C LEU A 188 -1.38 -41.81 -8.23
N MET A 189 -2.25 -41.32 -7.36
CA MET A 189 -3.27 -42.16 -6.71
C MET A 189 -4.29 -42.72 -7.70
N ARG A 190 -4.64 -41.96 -8.76
CA ARG A 190 -5.47 -42.47 -9.87
C ARG A 190 -4.76 -43.61 -10.62
N GLY A 191 -3.46 -43.47 -10.85
CA GLY A 191 -2.64 -44.53 -11.44
C GLY A 191 -2.60 -45.80 -10.59
N SER A 192 -2.45 -45.64 -9.26
CA SER A 192 -2.45 -46.74 -8.29
C SER A 192 -3.79 -47.48 -8.25
N LEU A 193 -4.91 -46.76 -8.26
CA LEU A 193 -6.24 -47.37 -8.32
C LEU A 193 -6.42 -48.20 -9.59
N LYS A 194 -6.10 -47.63 -10.76
CA LYS A 194 -6.18 -48.35 -12.05
C LYS A 194 -5.34 -49.63 -12.05
N LYS A 195 -4.15 -49.58 -11.44
CA LYS A 195 -3.28 -50.74 -11.31
C LYS A 195 -3.91 -51.81 -10.40
N ALA A 196 -4.40 -51.42 -9.22
CA ALA A 196 -5.03 -52.35 -8.29
C ALA A 196 -6.27 -53.03 -8.91
N GLU A 197 -7.08 -52.28 -9.66
CA GLU A 197 -8.23 -52.82 -10.40
C GLU A 197 -7.80 -53.83 -11.47
N ALA A 198 -6.74 -53.53 -12.23
CA ALA A 198 -6.19 -54.45 -13.22
C ALA A 198 -5.60 -55.72 -12.58
N GLU A 199 -4.88 -55.60 -11.47
CA GLU A 199 -4.32 -56.73 -10.73
C GLU A 199 -5.42 -57.60 -10.11
N LYS A 200 -6.50 -56.99 -9.60
CA LYS A 200 -7.68 -57.71 -9.13
C LYS A 200 -8.31 -58.52 -10.26
N ASN A 201 -8.47 -57.94 -11.45
CA ASN A 201 -9.00 -58.65 -12.63
C ASN A 201 -8.12 -59.83 -13.07
N LEU A 202 -6.81 -59.77 -12.77
CA LEU A 202 -5.87 -60.87 -13.01
C LEU A 202 -5.78 -61.86 -11.84
N GLY A 203 -6.60 -61.69 -10.79
CA GLY A 203 -6.57 -62.52 -9.57
C GLY A 203 -5.32 -62.31 -8.70
N LYS A 204 -4.58 -61.22 -8.93
CA LYS A 204 -3.32 -60.87 -8.24
C LYS A 204 -3.51 -59.90 -7.08
N ALA A 205 -4.67 -59.25 -7.00
CA ALA A 205 -5.04 -58.35 -5.91
C ALA A 205 -6.45 -58.66 -5.38
N THR A 206 -6.72 -58.23 -4.15
CA THR A 206 -7.96 -58.40 -3.41
C THR A 206 -8.88 -57.18 -3.53
N GLU A 207 -10.17 -57.35 -3.19
CA GLU A 207 -11.11 -56.22 -3.08
C GLU A 207 -10.65 -55.18 -2.05
N ASN A 208 -10.00 -55.64 -0.97
CA ASN A 208 -9.50 -54.77 0.09
C ASN A 208 -8.38 -53.85 -0.41
N GLU A 209 -7.48 -54.35 -1.27
CA GLU A 209 -6.41 -53.54 -1.88
C GLU A 209 -6.97 -52.49 -2.85
N VAL A 210 -7.99 -52.85 -3.65
CA VAL A 210 -8.70 -51.88 -4.50
C VAL A 210 -9.40 -50.82 -3.66
N SER A 211 -10.05 -51.23 -2.58
CA SER A 211 -10.73 -50.31 -1.65
C SER A 211 -9.74 -49.37 -0.97
N ALA A 212 -8.57 -49.86 -0.55
CA ALA A 212 -7.51 -49.04 0.03
C ALA A 212 -6.98 -48.00 -0.99
N ALA A 213 -6.75 -48.40 -2.25
CA ALA A 213 -6.32 -47.48 -3.30
C ALA A 213 -7.38 -46.41 -3.60
N ARG A 214 -8.68 -46.76 -3.56
CA ARG A 214 -9.80 -45.82 -3.75
C ARG A 214 -9.86 -44.79 -2.62
N ILE A 215 -9.71 -45.22 -1.36
CA ILE A 215 -9.68 -44.31 -0.20
C ILE A 215 -8.49 -43.35 -0.30
N ALA A 216 -7.31 -43.85 -0.71
CA ALA A 216 -6.13 -43.01 -0.89
C ALA A 216 -6.32 -41.94 -1.97
N LEU A 217 -6.96 -42.29 -3.09
CA LEU A 217 -7.33 -41.32 -4.13
C LEU A 217 -8.32 -40.28 -3.60
N GLN A 218 -9.38 -40.71 -2.93
CA GLN A 218 -10.39 -39.80 -2.37
C GLN A 218 -9.77 -38.81 -1.37
N SER A 219 -8.83 -39.27 -0.54
CA SER A 219 -8.07 -38.40 0.36
C SER A 219 -7.22 -37.38 -0.39
N ALA A 220 -6.50 -37.79 -1.44
CA ALA A 220 -5.70 -36.87 -2.25
C ALA A 220 -6.58 -35.82 -2.97
N GLU A 221 -7.75 -36.21 -3.47
CA GLU A 221 -8.71 -35.30 -4.11
C GLU A 221 -9.31 -34.31 -3.11
N ALA A 222 -9.61 -34.75 -1.89
CA ALA A 222 -10.08 -33.88 -0.81
C ALA A 222 -9.01 -32.84 -0.40
N ASP A 223 -7.73 -33.26 -0.29
CA ASP A 223 -6.63 -32.35 0.02
C ASP A 223 -6.44 -31.29 -1.08
N LEU A 224 -6.51 -31.69 -2.35
CA LEU A 224 -6.47 -30.77 -3.49
C LEU A 224 -7.64 -29.79 -3.48
N GLN A 225 -8.86 -30.26 -3.19
CA GLN A 225 -10.03 -29.40 -3.11
C GLN A 225 -9.88 -28.37 -1.99
N LYS A 226 -9.41 -28.79 -0.81
CA LYS A 226 -9.14 -27.90 0.31
C LYS A 226 -8.13 -26.80 -0.04
N ALA A 227 -7.08 -27.13 -0.81
CA ALA A 227 -6.11 -26.13 -1.27
C ALA A 227 -6.74 -25.14 -2.27
N LYS A 228 -7.61 -25.59 -3.17
CA LYS A 228 -8.35 -24.72 -4.11
C LYS A 228 -9.31 -23.79 -3.38
N ASP A 229 -10.06 -24.29 -2.41
CA ASP A 229 -10.96 -23.50 -1.58
C ASP A 229 -10.19 -22.47 -0.74
N GLY A 230 -9.00 -22.85 -0.24
CA GLY A 230 -8.09 -21.95 0.46
C GLY A 230 -7.58 -20.82 -0.44
N LEU A 231 -7.17 -21.13 -1.67
CA LEU A 231 -6.76 -20.13 -2.67
C LEU A 231 -7.89 -19.18 -3.01
N ASP A 232 -9.10 -19.70 -3.24
CA ASP A 232 -10.28 -18.88 -3.47
C ASP A 232 -10.56 -17.95 -2.28
N GLY A 233 -10.48 -18.47 -1.05
CA GLY A 233 -10.66 -17.69 0.16
C GLY A 233 -9.64 -16.55 0.30
N ILE A 234 -8.36 -16.81 0.01
CA ILE A 234 -7.30 -15.78 0.01
C ILE A 234 -7.57 -14.74 -1.08
N LYS A 235 -7.87 -15.19 -2.30
CA LYS A 235 -8.18 -14.33 -3.44
C LYS A 235 -9.39 -13.44 -3.17
N ARG A 236 -10.44 -13.99 -2.55
CA ARG A 236 -11.62 -13.23 -2.10
C ARG A 236 -11.26 -12.19 -1.06
N ASN A 237 -10.43 -12.55 -0.07
CA ASN A 237 -10.00 -11.62 0.98
C ASN A 237 -9.23 -10.43 0.39
N ILE A 238 -8.26 -10.70 -0.49
CA ILE A 238 -7.52 -9.66 -1.21
C ILE A 238 -8.47 -8.80 -2.05
N GLY A 239 -9.32 -9.43 -2.87
CA GLY A 239 -10.25 -8.71 -3.74
C GLY A 239 -11.16 -7.76 -2.96
N LEU A 240 -11.85 -8.25 -1.93
CA LEU A 240 -12.75 -7.44 -1.12
C LEU A 240 -12.03 -6.31 -0.37
N ALA A 241 -10.85 -6.58 0.19
CA ALA A 241 -10.06 -5.58 0.89
C ALA A 241 -9.56 -4.46 -0.02
N LEU A 242 -9.28 -4.79 -1.28
CA LEU A 242 -8.84 -3.85 -2.31
C LEU A 242 -10.00 -3.25 -3.12
N GLY A 243 -11.26 -3.56 -2.77
CA GLY A 243 -12.45 -2.91 -3.33
C GLY A 243 -13.15 -3.63 -4.49
N TRP A 244 -12.77 -4.86 -4.83
CA TRP A 244 -13.52 -5.68 -5.79
C TRP A 244 -14.88 -6.10 -5.22
N HIS A 245 -15.86 -6.25 -6.10
CA HIS A 245 -17.17 -6.80 -5.74
C HIS A 245 -17.10 -8.32 -5.53
N ILE A 246 -17.99 -8.84 -4.68
CA ILE A 246 -18.09 -10.28 -4.37
C ILE A 246 -18.39 -11.14 -5.61
N ASP A 247 -18.99 -10.55 -6.64
CA ASP A 247 -19.31 -11.26 -7.89
C ASP A 247 -18.22 -11.14 -8.96
N THR A 248 -17.23 -10.26 -8.77
CA THR A 248 -16.22 -9.94 -9.80
C THR A 248 -14.79 -10.28 -9.39
N TYR A 249 -14.52 -10.55 -8.11
CA TYR A 249 -13.16 -10.86 -7.62
C TYR A 249 -12.52 -12.07 -8.32
N GLN A 250 -13.33 -12.98 -8.86
CA GLN A 250 -12.83 -14.14 -9.60
C GLN A 250 -12.04 -13.78 -10.85
N ASN A 251 -12.36 -12.65 -11.49
CA ASN A 251 -11.69 -12.18 -12.69
C ASN A 251 -10.31 -11.56 -12.38
N MET A 252 -10.02 -11.30 -11.11
CA MET A 252 -8.76 -10.76 -10.65
C MET A 252 -7.62 -11.73 -10.96
N VAL A 253 -6.49 -11.23 -11.45
CA VAL A 253 -5.26 -11.97 -11.67
C VAL A 253 -4.22 -11.44 -10.70
N ILE A 254 -3.60 -12.33 -9.93
CA ILE A 254 -2.54 -11.95 -8.98
C ILE A 254 -1.20 -12.19 -9.67
N GLU A 255 -0.38 -11.15 -9.76
CA GLU A 255 0.97 -11.27 -10.30
C GLU A 255 1.93 -11.98 -9.31
N PRO A 256 3.05 -12.51 -9.81
CA PRO A 256 4.13 -13.01 -8.95
C PRO A 256 4.61 -11.95 -7.95
N THR A 257 4.96 -12.41 -6.75
CA THR A 257 5.59 -11.56 -5.73
C THR A 257 7.04 -11.23 -6.12
N PRO A 258 7.59 -10.11 -5.62
CA PRO A 258 8.98 -9.73 -5.92
C PRO A 258 9.97 -10.76 -5.39
N ASP A 259 11.11 -10.85 -6.08
CA ASP A 259 12.24 -11.68 -5.70
C ASP A 259 13.40 -10.82 -5.23
N PHE A 260 13.80 -10.99 -3.98
CA PHE A 260 14.83 -10.17 -3.36
C PHE A 260 16.22 -10.80 -3.50
N PRO A 261 17.28 -9.97 -3.63
CA PRO A 261 18.64 -10.48 -3.75
C PRO A 261 19.09 -11.16 -2.44
N ARG A 262 19.76 -12.31 -2.55
CA ARG A 262 20.16 -13.17 -1.40
C ARG A 262 21.10 -12.49 -0.40
N ASP A 263 21.76 -11.43 -0.82
CA ASP A 263 22.69 -10.63 -0.04
C ASP A 263 22.05 -9.33 0.47
N TYR A 264 20.72 -9.28 0.61
CA TYR A 264 19.95 -8.10 1.05
C TYR A 264 20.52 -7.37 2.29
N LEU A 265 21.08 -8.10 3.26
CA LEU A 265 21.68 -7.52 4.47
C LEU A 265 23.12 -7.03 4.29
N SER A 266 23.77 -7.38 3.17
CA SER A 266 25.16 -7.01 2.91
C SER A 266 25.32 -5.50 2.75
N GLY A 267 26.18 -4.91 3.57
CA GLY A 267 26.44 -3.46 3.54
C GLY A 267 25.38 -2.61 4.26
N ARG A 268 24.34 -3.23 4.84
CA ARG A 268 23.33 -2.55 5.62
C ARG A 268 23.81 -2.31 7.06
N ASN A 269 23.38 -1.20 7.67
CA ASN A 269 23.77 -0.81 9.02
C ASN A 269 22.56 -0.84 9.97
N PHE A 270 22.56 -1.77 10.91
CA PHE A 270 21.45 -1.97 11.86
C PHE A 270 21.08 -0.70 12.63
N GLU A 271 22.05 0.07 13.12
CA GLU A 271 21.75 1.26 13.93
C GLU A 271 21.15 2.40 13.10
N THR A 272 21.55 2.50 11.82
CA THR A 272 20.96 3.45 10.86
C THR A 272 19.51 3.10 10.58
N ASP A 273 19.23 1.81 10.35
CA ASP A 273 17.88 1.32 10.12
C ASP A 273 17.00 1.46 11.36
N PHE A 274 17.54 1.14 12.54
CA PHE A 274 16.87 1.33 13.82
C PHE A 274 16.45 2.80 14.02
N GLN A 275 17.33 3.75 13.72
CA GLN A 275 16.99 5.17 13.79
C GLN A 275 15.89 5.55 12.79
N ALA A 276 15.93 5.01 11.57
CA ALA A 276 14.88 5.24 10.58
C ALA A 276 13.51 4.69 11.04
N VAL A 277 13.48 3.50 11.66
CA VAL A 277 12.26 2.93 12.25
C VAL A 277 11.72 3.83 13.36
N LEU A 278 12.58 4.31 14.27
CA LEU A 278 12.17 5.23 15.34
C LEU A 278 11.56 6.52 14.79
N ASP A 279 12.14 7.09 13.74
CA ASP A 279 11.67 8.36 13.16
C ASP A 279 10.31 8.21 12.48
N ARG A 280 9.98 7.00 11.99
CA ARG A 280 8.78 6.70 11.20
C ARG A 280 7.67 6.02 12.00
N ASN A 281 7.98 5.39 13.13
CA ASN A 281 7.00 4.67 13.95
C ASN A 281 5.96 5.63 14.57
N SER A 282 4.69 5.40 14.25
CA SER A 282 3.58 6.26 14.69
C SER A 282 3.40 6.28 16.20
N ALA A 283 3.41 5.11 16.85
CA ALA A 283 3.23 4.97 18.29
C ALA A 283 4.35 5.66 19.09
N TYR A 284 5.61 5.52 18.64
CA TYR A 284 6.73 6.24 19.23
C TYR A 284 6.58 7.77 19.03
N GLY A 285 6.18 8.20 17.82
CA GLY A 285 5.88 9.60 17.54
C GLY A 285 4.76 10.19 18.41
N GLU A 286 3.73 9.41 18.74
CA GLU A 286 2.66 9.80 19.67
C GLU A 286 3.19 9.99 21.09
N ILE A 287 4.03 9.08 21.57
CA ILE A 287 4.68 9.21 22.89
C ILE A 287 5.49 10.51 22.98
N LEU A 288 6.23 10.87 21.92
CA LEU A 288 7.01 12.11 21.89
C LEU A 288 6.11 13.37 21.99
N ARG A 289 4.91 13.32 21.39
CA ARG A 289 3.94 14.43 21.36
C ARG A 289 3.09 14.55 22.62
N MET A 290 3.06 13.53 23.48
CA MET A 290 2.34 13.61 24.76
C MET A 290 2.84 14.78 25.61
N LYS A 291 1.92 15.61 26.09
CA LYS A 291 2.23 16.70 27.02
C LYS A 291 2.53 16.12 28.39
N GLU A 292 3.64 16.54 28.98
CA GLU A 292 3.97 16.23 30.37
C GLU A 292 2.97 16.94 31.29
N LYS A 293 2.21 16.17 32.07
CA LYS A 293 1.34 16.71 33.12
C LYS A 293 2.05 16.50 34.47
N ASN A 294 2.43 17.62 35.12
CA ASN A 294 3.07 17.70 36.45
C ASN A 294 4.53 17.21 36.60
N ILE A 295 5.17 17.66 37.70
CA ILE A 295 6.54 17.34 38.18
C ILE A 295 6.85 15.83 38.22
N THR A 296 5.83 14.97 38.38
CA THR A 296 5.96 13.49 38.42
C THR A 296 5.78 12.81 37.06
N GLY A 297 5.23 13.50 36.05
CA GLY A 297 5.01 12.96 34.70
C GLY A 297 6.28 12.78 33.86
N TRP A 298 7.41 13.34 34.32
CA TRP A 298 8.72 13.16 33.69
C TRP A 298 9.15 11.70 33.68
N THR A 299 8.83 10.94 34.73
CA THR A 299 9.18 9.53 34.87
C THR A 299 8.36 8.62 33.94
N GLU A 300 7.05 8.81 33.86
CA GLU A 300 6.16 7.96 33.02
C GLU A 300 6.44 8.15 31.53
N LYS A 301 6.50 9.39 31.04
CA LYS A 301 6.80 9.65 29.62
C LYS A 301 8.19 9.14 29.23
N LYS A 302 9.19 9.35 30.10
CA LYS A 302 10.55 8.86 29.87
C LYS A 302 10.59 7.34 29.86
N GLN A 303 9.88 6.69 30.78
CA GLN A 303 9.76 5.24 30.84
C GLN A 303 9.10 4.70 29.57
N SER A 304 7.92 5.18 29.19
CA SER A 304 7.24 4.72 27.97
C SER A 304 8.07 4.95 26.69
N LYS A 305 8.86 6.03 26.65
CA LYS A 305 9.79 6.29 25.53
C LYS A 305 10.88 5.22 25.46
N GLU A 306 11.55 4.92 26.58
CA GLU A 306 12.61 3.91 26.60
C GLU A 306 12.06 2.50 26.39
N GLU A 307 10.90 2.17 26.97
CA GLU A 307 10.19 0.90 26.74
C GLU A 307 9.86 0.71 25.26
N LYS A 308 9.26 1.72 24.62
CA LYS A 308 8.90 1.63 23.20
C LYS A 308 10.13 1.58 22.30
N LYS A 309 11.18 2.31 22.64
CA LYS A 309 12.46 2.29 21.93
C LYS A 309 13.09 0.89 21.97
N GLU A 310 13.07 0.24 23.13
CA GLU A 310 13.60 -1.11 23.30
C GLU A 310 12.73 -2.15 22.60
N GLU A 311 11.40 -2.04 22.68
CA GLU A 311 10.46 -2.89 21.94
C GLU A 311 10.72 -2.83 20.42
N ILE A 312 10.95 -1.63 19.88
CA ILE A 312 11.31 -1.43 18.47
C ILE A 312 12.66 -2.08 18.15
N ARG A 313 13.66 -1.95 19.04
CA ARG A 313 15.00 -2.52 18.84
C ARG A 313 14.93 -4.05 18.77
N VAL A 314 14.27 -4.67 19.73
CA VAL A 314 14.09 -6.12 19.79
C VAL A 314 13.32 -6.63 18.59
N SER A 315 12.24 -5.95 18.19
CA SER A 315 11.43 -6.33 17.04
C SER A 315 12.23 -6.26 15.73
N LEU A 316 12.99 -5.19 15.52
CA LEU A 316 13.84 -5.04 14.33
C LEU A 316 14.96 -6.09 14.31
N GLN A 317 15.54 -6.40 15.47
CA GLN A 317 16.54 -7.46 15.59
C GLN A 317 15.96 -8.83 15.24
N ALA A 318 14.73 -9.13 15.67
CA ALA A 318 14.03 -10.35 15.30
C ALA A 318 13.77 -10.45 13.79
N LEU A 319 13.39 -9.34 13.13
CA LEU A 319 13.23 -9.29 11.67
C LEU A 319 14.57 -9.53 10.95
N TRP A 320 15.66 -8.94 11.44
CA TRP A 320 17.00 -9.17 10.90
C TRP A 320 17.40 -10.65 10.99
N GLN A 321 17.25 -11.24 12.18
CA GLN A 321 17.55 -12.67 12.42
C GLN A 321 16.67 -13.57 11.56
N SER A 322 15.39 -13.23 11.39
CA SER A 322 14.47 -13.95 10.50
C SER A 322 15.01 -14.00 9.06
N ILE A 323 15.51 -12.89 8.52
CA ILE A 323 16.12 -12.88 7.17
C ILE A 323 17.31 -13.84 7.11
N GLU A 324 18.21 -13.82 8.08
CA GLU A 324 19.38 -14.71 8.13
C GLU A 324 18.97 -16.19 8.18
N GLU A 325 18.01 -16.52 9.05
CA GLU A 325 17.46 -17.86 9.19
C GLU A 325 16.78 -18.36 7.91
N LYS A 326 15.94 -17.53 7.28
CA LYS A 326 15.26 -17.88 6.02
C LYS A 326 16.25 -17.99 4.87
N ASN A 327 17.31 -17.18 4.82
CA ASN A 327 18.35 -17.30 3.80
C ASN A 327 19.12 -18.64 3.93
N LEU A 328 19.43 -19.05 5.16
CA LEU A 328 20.04 -20.35 5.42
C LEU A 328 19.10 -21.50 5.01
N ALA A 329 17.83 -21.42 5.39
CA ALA A 329 16.81 -22.41 5.02
C ALA A 329 16.65 -22.51 3.50
N LEU A 330 16.64 -21.38 2.80
CA LEU A 330 16.60 -21.32 1.35
C LEU A 330 17.83 -21.95 0.70
N THR A 331 19.03 -21.66 1.21
CA THR A 331 20.29 -22.28 0.74
C THR A 331 20.26 -23.80 0.87
N LYS A 332 19.75 -24.30 1.99
CA LYS A 332 19.58 -25.73 2.23
C LYS A 332 18.57 -26.33 1.24
N ALA A 333 17.39 -25.73 1.13
CA ALA A 333 16.33 -26.22 0.25
C ALA A 333 16.73 -26.22 -1.23
N GLU A 334 17.53 -25.24 -1.66
CA GLU A 334 18.11 -25.16 -3.00
C GLU A 334 19.03 -26.35 -3.28
N THR A 335 19.90 -26.68 -2.32
CA THR A 335 20.80 -27.84 -2.41
C THR A 335 20.03 -29.16 -2.46
N ASP A 336 19.02 -29.32 -1.60
CA ASP A 336 18.18 -30.51 -1.53
C ASP A 336 17.35 -30.69 -2.81
N SER A 337 16.78 -29.60 -3.35
CA SER A 337 16.04 -29.58 -4.62
C SER A 337 16.92 -30.00 -5.78
N ARG A 338 18.12 -29.42 -5.88
CA ARG A 338 19.09 -29.78 -6.94
C ARG A 338 19.48 -31.25 -6.86
N LEU A 339 19.72 -31.78 -5.66
CA LEU A 339 20.04 -33.19 -5.48
C LEU A 339 18.88 -34.10 -5.90
N SER A 340 17.66 -33.76 -5.50
CA SER A 340 16.47 -34.54 -5.83
C SER A 340 16.15 -34.52 -7.33
N ALA A 341 16.37 -33.38 -8.00
CA ALA A 341 16.27 -33.29 -9.47
C ALA A 341 17.25 -34.25 -10.18
N LEU A 342 18.51 -34.33 -9.72
CA LEU A 342 19.49 -35.28 -10.27
C LEU A 342 19.08 -36.74 -10.04
N LYS A 343 18.48 -37.06 -8.88
CA LYS A 343 17.93 -38.39 -8.59
C LYS A 343 16.76 -38.72 -9.52
N ARG A 344 15.85 -37.79 -9.76
CA ARG A 344 14.72 -37.93 -10.71
C ARG A 344 15.22 -38.19 -12.13
N ASP A 345 16.22 -37.45 -12.60
CA ASP A 345 16.79 -37.64 -13.94
C ASP A 345 17.49 -39.01 -14.06
N LYS A 346 18.20 -39.44 -13.02
CA LYS A 346 18.78 -40.78 -12.97
C LYS A 346 17.70 -41.87 -13.00
N ALA A 347 16.63 -41.72 -12.22
CA ALA A 347 15.51 -42.66 -12.19
C ALA A 347 14.85 -42.79 -13.57
N THR A 348 14.69 -41.68 -14.28
CA THR A 348 14.14 -41.66 -15.64
C THR A 348 15.01 -42.47 -16.62
N ARG A 349 16.33 -42.32 -16.57
CA ARG A 349 17.26 -43.10 -17.40
C ARG A 349 17.22 -44.59 -17.06
N MET A 350 17.28 -44.94 -15.77
CA MET A 350 17.24 -46.34 -15.33
C MET A 350 15.92 -47.02 -15.71
N GLN A 351 14.79 -46.30 -15.66
CA GLN A 351 13.51 -46.83 -16.11
C GLN A 351 13.51 -47.10 -17.62
N ALA A 352 14.09 -46.21 -18.43
CA ALA A 352 14.19 -46.40 -19.89
C ALA A 352 15.05 -47.62 -20.26
N GLU A 353 16.03 -47.95 -19.42
CA GLU A 353 16.87 -49.16 -19.54
C GLU A 353 16.21 -50.42 -18.94
N GLY A 354 15.01 -50.30 -18.36
CA GLY A 354 14.30 -51.41 -17.71
C GLY A 354 14.86 -51.80 -16.33
N LEU A 355 15.79 -51.00 -15.79
CA LEU A 355 16.45 -51.22 -14.50
C LEU A 355 15.68 -50.67 -13.29
N LEU A 356 14.63 -49.88 -13.54
CA LEU A 356 13.77 -49.30 -12.50
C LEU A 356 12.29 -49.50 -12.84
N GLY A 357 11.49 -49.91 -11.85
CA GLY A 357 10.05 -50.05 -12.01
C GLY A 357 9.34 -48.70 -12.16
N ARG A 358 8.18 -48.69 -12.83
CA ARG A 358 7.37 -47.48 -13.01
C ARG A 358 6.99 -46.80 -11.68
N VAL A 359 6.60 -47.59 -10.67
CA VAL A 359 6.19 -47.08 -9.35
C VAL A 359 7.37 -46.44 -8.61
N GLU A 360 8.57 -47.01 -8.72
CA GLU A 360 9.78 -46.45 -8.10
C GLU A 360 10.18 -45.13 -8.76
N LYS A 361 10.04 -45.04 -10.08
CA LYS A 361 10.27 -43.81 -10.85
C LYS A 361 9.26 -42.72 -10.48
N GLU A 362 7.99 -43.07 -10.38
CA GLU A 362 6.91 -42.18 -9.93
C GLU A 362 7.13 -41.68 -8.48
N GLY A 363 7.64 -42.53 -7.59
CA GLY A 363 8.05 -42.12 -6.24
C GLY A 363 9.18 -41.09 -6.24
N MET A 364 10.23 -41.33 -7.03
CA MET A 364 11.35 -40.38 -7.20
C MET A 364 10.92 -39.05 -7.84
N GLU A 365 9.95 -39.07 -8.76
CA GLU A 365 9.36 -37.84 -9.32
C GLU A 365 8.59 -37.05 -8.25
N MET A 366 7.84 -37.73 -7.39
CA MET A 366 7.10 -37.10 -6.29
C MET A 366 8.06 -36.47 -5.27
N ASP A 367 9.12 -37.18 -4.89
CA ASP A 367 10.16 -36.66 -3.97
C ASP A 367 10.84 -35.41 -4.53
N ALA A 368 11.14 -35.39 -5.84
CA ALA A 368 11.72 -34.23 -6.49
C ALA A 368 10.77 -33.03 -6.50
N LEU A 369 9.49 -33.23 -6.81
CA LEU A 369 8.47 -32.18 -6.77
C LEU A 369 8.25 -31.64 -5.35
N GLN A 370 8.26 -32.52 -4.34
CA GLN A 370 8.18 -32.12 -2.94
C GLN A 370 9.38 -31.24 -2.53
N SER A 371 10.58 -31.60 -2.99
CA SER A 371 11.79 -30.83 -2.74
C SER A 371 11.80 -29.48 -3.46
N GLU A 372 11.31 -29.43 -4.71
CA GLU A 372 11.14 -28.20 -5.48
C GLU A 372 10.11 -27.28 -4.83
N ASN A 373 8.97 -27.83 -4.39
CA ASN A 373 7.97 -27.09 -3.64
C ASN A 373 8.57 -26.50 -2.35
N THR A 374 9.41 -27.27 -1.64
CA THR A 374 10.09 -26.82 -0.41
C THR A 374 11.07 -25.68 -0.70
N PHE A 375 11.79 -25.75 -1.82
CA PHE A 375 12.67 -24.67 -2.28
C PHE A 375 11.89 -23.38 -2.57
N GLU A 376 10.83 -23.45 -3.37
CA GLU A 376 10.02 -22.27 -3.69
C GLU A 376 9.31 -21.70 -2.45
N SER A 377 8.82 -22.56 -1.54
CA SER A 377 8.28 -22.10 -0.24
C SER A 377 9.34 -21.40 0.62
N ALA A 378 10.58 -21.91 0.65
CA ALA A 378 11.68 -21.26 1.36
C ALA A 378 12.06 -19.92 0.71
N ARG A 379 11.97 -19.83 -0.62
CA ARG A 379 12.23 -18.60 -1.38
C ARG A 379 11.18 -17.53 -1.08
N LEU A 380 9.90 -17.89 -1.13
CA LEU A 380 8.81 -16.99 -0.75
C LEU A 380 8.91 -16.54 0.71
N ALA A 381 9.28 -17.44 1.63
CA ALA A 381 9.48 -17.09 3.04
C ALA A 381 10.66 -16.12 3.25
N TYR A 382 11.76 -16.28 2.49
CA TYR A 382 12.86 -15.33 2.48
C TYR A 382 12.41 -13.96 1.97
N ASN A 383 11.71 -13.93 0.83
CA ASN A 383 11.22 -12.69 0.24
C ASN A 383 10.23 -11.95 1.16
N GLN A 384 9.36 -12.70 1.85
CA GLN A 384 8.46 -12.14 2.85
C GLN A 384 9.20 -11.55 4.05
N ALA A 385 10.24 -12.22 4.56
CA ALA A 385 11.05 -11.71 5.67
C ALA A 385 11.80 -10.43 5.29
N VAL A 386 12.34 -10.37 4.06
CA VAL A 386 12.96 -9.15 3.52
C VAL A 386 11.94 -8.02 3.41
N PHE A 387 10.76 -8.29 2.86
CA PHE A 387 9.67 -7.32 2.76
C PHE A 387 9.24 -6.77 4.12
N GLN A 388 9.04 -7.62 5.13
CA GLN A 388 8.67 -7.18 6.48
C GLN A 388 9.73 -6.27 7.11
N TYR A 389 11.01 -6.56 6.87
CA TYR A 389 12.10 -5.70 7.29
C TYR A 389 12.09 -4.36 6.54
N GLU A 390 11.84 -4.35 5.23
CA GLU A 390 11.66 -3.12 4.45
C GLU A 390 10.51 -2.27 4.96
N GLU A 391 9.36 -2.86 5.27
CA GLU A 391 8.19 -2.16 5.82
C GLU A 391 8.48 -1.55 7.19
N ALA A 392 9.21 -2.28 8.04
CA ALA A 392 9.69 -1.76 9.31
C ALA A 392 10.55 -0.51 9.10
N VAL A 393 11.58 -0.61 8.26
CA VAL A 393 12.52 0.50 8.04
C VAL A 393 11.85 1.68 7.32
N ASN A 394 11.08 1.44 6.27
CA ASN A 394 10.54 2.47 5.39
C ASN A 394 9.24 3.11 5.88
N LYS A 395 8.42 2.37 6.62
CA LYS A 395 7.10 2.84 7.08
C LYS A 395 6.96 2.84 8.60
N GLY A 396 7.94 2.30 9.34
CA GLY A 396 7.87 2.19 10.79
C GLY A 396 6.86 1.13 11.26
N ILE A 397 6.43 0.23 10.37
CA ILE A 397 5.45 -0.83 10.64
C ILE A 397 6.20 -2.08 11.07
N LEU A 398 6.07 -2.46 12.34
CA LEU A 398 6.65 -3.68 12.87
C LEU A 398 5.56 -4.76 12.89
N SER A 399 5.54 -5.63 11.89
CA SER A 399 4.76 -6.86 11.88
C SER A 399 5.72 -8.04 12.05
N LEU A 400 5.54 -8.81 13.12
CA LEU A 400 6.15 -10.14 13.25
C LEU A 400 5.08 -11.14 12.79
N SER A 401 5.33 -11.85 11.71
CA SER A 401 4.46 -12.95 11.24
C SER A 401 4.66 -14.24 12.02
#